data_AF-A0A371CH94-F1
#
_entry.id   AF-A0A371CH94-F1
#
_cell.length_a   1.000
_cell.length_b   1.000
_cell.length_c   1.000
_cell.angle_alpha   90.00
_cell.angle_beta   90.00
_cell.angle_gamma   90.00
#
_symmetry.space_group_name_H-M   'P 1'
#
loop_
_entity.id
_entity.type
_entity.pdbx_description
1 polymer ?
#
loop_
_entity_poly.entity_id
_entity_poly.type
_entity_poly.pdbx_seq_one_letter_code
_entity_poly.pdbx_strand_id
1 'polypeptide(L)'
;LVCFNLPPHLQYLPENIFLVGVIPGPKEPNVHQLNHILRPLVDELLEMWDPGIFLSTPLYPTGRRVRAALIPIIADLPALRKTTGFASHSADLFCNFCLLHKADENIVDCSKWPPRPSWKDHIKLAEEWLALPTLNARKDFTKATGVRWTELLRLPYWDPTRYTLVDSMHNLFLG
;
A
#
# COMPACT_ATOMS: atom_id res chain seq x y z
N LEU A 1 -12.54 -3.35 -1.45
CA LEU A 1 -12.32 -3.18 -0.01
C LEU A 1 -13.18 -4.18 0.73
N VAL A 2 -12.69 -4.65 1.87
CA VAL A 2 -13.37 -5.63 2.73
C VAL A 2 -13.46 -5.04 4.14
N CYS A 3 -14.64 -5.16 4.77
CA CYS A 3 -14.86 -4.66 6.13
C CYS A 3 -14.44 -5.70 7.17
N PHE A 4 -13.29 -5.50 7.82
CA PHE A 4 -12.80 -6.43 8.84
C PHE A 4 -13.55 -6.39 10.18
N ASN A 5 -14.50 -5.47 10.36
CA ASN A 5 -15.39 -5.47 11.53
C ASN A 5 -16.49 -6.55 11.42
N LEU A 6 -16.66 -7.18 10.25
CA LEU A 6 -17.60 -8.28 10.06
C LEU A 6 -17.00 -9.61 10.58
N PRO A 7 -17.83 -10.55 11.06
CA PRO A 7 -17.41 -11.93 11.33
C PRO A 7 -16.66 -12.55 10.13
N PRO A 8 -15.59 -13.36 10.35
CA PRO A 8 -14.74 -13.86 9.27
C PRO A 8 -15.47 -14.54 8.11
N HIS A 9 -16.53 -15.30 8.40
CA HIS A 9 -17.34 -16.00 7.40
C HIS A 9 -18.21 -15.07 6.54
N LEU A 10 -18.34 -13.78 6.90
CA LEU A 10 -19.10 -12.78 6.15
C LEU A 10 -18.20 -11.82 5.35
N GLN A 11 -16.94 -11.65 5.75
CA GLN A 11 -16.04 -10.61 5.21
C GLN A 11 -15.90 -10.68 3.68
N TYR A 12 -15.75 -11.88 3.14
CA TYR A 12 -15.47 -12.11 1.72
C TYR A 12 -16.70 -12.55 0.91
N LEU A 13 -17.89 -12.44 1.48
CA LEU A 13 -19.12 -12.65 0.71
C LEU A 13 -19.26 -11.53 -0.34
N PRO A 14 -19.68 -11.84 -1.59
CA PRO A 14 -19.79 -10.84 -2.65
C PRO A 14 -20.56 -9.58 -2.26
N GLU A 15 -21.62 -9.71 -1.45
CA GLU A 15 -22.44 -8.61 -0.93
C GLU A 15 -21.72 -7.69 0.08
N ASN A 16 -20.62 -8.14 0.67
CA ASN A 16 -19.82 -7.39 1.66
C ASN A 16 -18.49 -6.87 1.09
N ILE A 17 -18.24 -7.08 -0.21
CA ILE A 17 -17.07 -6.56 -0.92
C ILE A 17 -17.44 -5.24 -1.58
N PHE A 18 -16.73 -4.17 -1.22
CA PHE A 18 -16.92 -2.84 -1.80
C PHE A 18 -15.95 -2.61 -2.96
N LEU A 19 -16.46 -2.47 -4.19
CA LEU A 19 -15.67 -2.09 -5.35
C LEU A 19 -15.43 -0.59 -5.36
N VAL A 20 -14.18 -0.17 -5.12
CA VAL A 20 -13.80 1.25 -5.06
C VAL A 20 -13.53 1.83 -6.45
N GLY A 21 -13.02 1.02 -7.37
CA GLY A 21 -12.61 1.51 -8.67
C GLY A 21 -12.25 0.39 -9.62
N VAL A 22 -12.38 0.68 -10.90
CA VAL A 22 -12.02 -0.21 -12.00
C VAL A 22 -10.98 0.53 -12.85
N ILE A 23 -9.83 -0.11 -13.02
CA ILE A 23 -8.77 0.44 -13.87
C ILE A 23 -9.05 -0.02 -15.31
N PRO A 24 -9.31 0.90 -16.25
CA PRO A 24 -9.62 0.52 -17.62
C PRO A 24 -8.39 -0.11 -18.30
N GLY A 25 -8.62 -1.18 -19.05
CA GLY A 25 -7.62 -1.76 -19.95
C GLY A 25 -7.36 -0.90 -21.19
N PRO A 26 -6.48 -1.33 -22.12
CA PRO A 26 -5.90 -2.68 -22.24
C PRO A 26 -4.55 -2.86 -21.52
N LYS A 27 -3.92 -1.77 -21.06
CA LYS A 27 -2.61 -1.80 -20.39
C LYS A 27 -2.74 -1.36 -18.95
N GLU A 28 -1.92 -1.96 -18.10
CA GLU A 28 -1.80 -1.53 -16.71
C GLU A 28 -1.29 -0.08 -16.61
N PRO A 29 -1.81 0.73 -15.69
CA PRO A 29 -1.33 2.08 -15.45
C PRO A 29 0.12 2.06 -15.00
N ASN A 30 0.86 3.09 -15.41
CA ASN A 30 2.15 3.33 -14.82
C ASN A 30 2.00 3.82 -13.37
N VAL A 31 3.12 3.82 -12.65
CA VAL A 31 3.19 4.24 -11.23
C VAL A 31 2.58 5.62 -10.97
N HIS A 32 2.79 6.60 -11.86
CA HIS A 32 2.24 7.94 -11.69
C HIS A 32 0.72 7.97 -11.91
N GLN A 33 0.23 7.25 -12.91
CA GLN A 33 -1.21 7.11 -13.19
C GLN A 33 -1.94 6.42 -12.04
N LEU A 34 -1.32 5.41 -11.43
CA LEU A 34 -1.90 4.72 -10.28
C LEU A 34 -2.15 5.66 -9.10
N ASN A 35 -1.22 6.60 -8.83
CA ASN A 35 -1.43 7.63 -7.81
C ASN A 35 -2.65 8.51 -8.13
N HIS A 36 -2.87 8.90 -9.39
CA HIS A 36 -4.08 9.66 -9.75
C HIS A 36 -5.36 8.87 -9.52
N ILE A 37 -5.34 7.55 -9.71
CA ILE A 37 -6.48 6.66 -9.47
C ILE A 37 -6.75 6.48 -7.97
N LEU A 38 -5.70 6.40 -7.15
CA LEU A 38 -5.82 6.22 -5.70
C LEU A 38 -6.24 7.50 -4.96
N ARG A 39 -5.96 8.68 -5.52
CA ARG A 39 -6.21 9.95 -4.84
C ARG A 39 -7.64 10.13 -4.32
N PRO A 40 -8.71 9.89 -5.10
CA PRO A 40 -10.08 10.05 -4.59
C PRO A 40 -10.38 9.13 -3.40
N LEU A 41 -9.93 7.87 -3.47
CA LEU A 41 -10.06 6.93 -2.36
C LEU A 41 -9.33 7.45 -1.11
N VAL A 42 -8.10 7.93 -1.27
CA VAL A 42 -7.30 8.46 -0.15
C VAL A 42 -7.95 9.70 0.45
N ASP A 43 -8.51 10.59 -0.38
CA ASP A 43 -9.22 11.79 0.08
C ASP A 43 -10.41 11.43 0.97
N GLU A 44 -11.24 10.46 0.55
CA GLU A 44 -12.37 9.97 1.35
C GLU A 44 -11.90 9.28 2.65
N LEU A 45 -10.84 8.47 2.58
CA LEU A 45 -10.28 7.78 3.75
C LEU A 45 -9.70 8.74 4.79
N LEU A 46 -9.17 9.90 4.37
CA LEU A 46 -8.70 10.94 5.27
C LEU A 46 -9.87 11.55 6.05
N GLU A 47 -10.96 11.92 5.35
CA GLU A 47 -12.17 12.45 5.98
C GLU A 47 -12.79 11.42 6.94
N MET A 48 -12.83 10.14 6.54
CA MET A 48 -13.31 9.06 7.38
C MET A 48 -12.39 8.76 8.58
N TRP A 49 -11.11 9.11 8.54
CA TRP A 49 -10.19 8.88 9.65
C TRP A 49 -10.30 9.96 10.72
N ASP A 50 -10.16 11.22 10.32
CA ASP A 50 -10.24 12.37 11.22
C ASP A 50 -10.84 13.58 10.49
N PRO A 51 -12.01 14.09 10.93
CA PRO A 51 -12.72 13.75 12.17
C PRO A 51 -13.48 12.41 12.15
N GLY A 52 -13.72 11.83 10.97
CA GLY A 52 -14.70 10.77 10.74
C GLY A 52 -16.04 11.32 10.27
N ILE A 53 -16.88 10.45 9.69
CA ILE A 53 -18.18 10.82 9.11
C ILE A 53 -19.33 10.51 10.07
N PHE A 54 -20.44 11.25 9.98
CA PHE A 54 -21.63 11.02 10.79
C PHE A 54 -22.69 10.26 9.98
N LEU A 55 -23.06 9.07 10.42
CA LEU A 55 -23.99 8.19 9.72
C LEU A 55 -25.12 7.73 10.65
N SER A 56 -26.35 7.79 10.15
CA SER A 56 -27.50 7.10 10.75
C SER A 56 -27.49 5.63 10.35
N THR A 57 -27.69 4.76 11.32
CA THR A 57 -27.76 3.31 11.10
C THR A 57 -29.01 2.76 11.79
N PRO A 58 -29.52 1.56 11.42
CA PRO A 58 -30.72 1.00 12.06
C PRO A 58 -30.62 0.91 13.59
N LEU A 59 -29.42 0.66 14.14
CA LEU A 59 -29.16 0.62 15.59
C LEU A 59 -28.93 2.01 16.21
N TYR A 60 -28.60 3.02 15.41
CA TYR A 60 -28.31 4.40 15.84
C TYR A 60 -29.04 5.39 14.93
N PRO A 61 -30.37 5.53 15.07
CA PRO A 61 -31.19 6.36 14.18
C PRO A 61 -30.87 7.86 14.31
N THR A 62 -30.44 8.31 15.49
CA THR A 62 -29.94 9.69 15.73
C THR A 62 -28.56 9.94 15.14
N GLY A 63 -27.96 8.91 14.53
CA GLY A 63 -26.63 8.95 13.97
C GLY A 63 -25.52 8.74 14.98
N ARG A 64 -24.39 8.29 14.46
CA ARG A 64 -23.14 8.16 15.20
C ARG A 64 -21.97 8.53 14.31
N ARG A 65 -20.90 9.01 14.94
CA ARG A 65 -19.62 9.17 14.26
C ARG A 65 -19.02 7.79 13.96
N VAL A 66 -18.61 7.60 12.73
CA VAL A 66 -17.96 6.39 12.23
C VAL A 66 -16.61 6.78 11.66
N ARG A 67 -15.60 5.96 11.96
CA ARG A 67 -14.27 6.10 11.40
C ARG A 67 -13.89 4.86 10.60
N ALA A 68 -13.10 5.06 9.55
CA ALA A 68 -12.54 3.97 8.76
C ALA A 68 -11.03 4.13 8.63
N ALA A 69 -10.34 3.00 8.54
CA ALA A 69 -8.92 2.94 8.28
C ALA A 69 -8.64 1.84 7.26
N LEU A 70 -7.84 2.15 6.24
CA LEU A 70 -7.31 1.16 5.31
C LEU A 70 -6.08 0.49 5.95
N ILE A 71 -6.08 -0.83 6.12
CA ILE A 71 -4.93 -1.54 6.72
C ILE A 71 -4.23 -2.37 5.65
N PRO A 72 -4.32 -3.72 5.57
CA PRO A 72 -3.44 -4.38 4.63
C PRO A 72 -3.91 -4.15 3.21
N ILE A 73 -2.98 -3.73 2.37
CA ILE A 73 -3.11 -3.95 0.93
C ILE A 73 -2.68 -5.40 0.68
N ILE A 74 -3.59 -6.16 0.12
CA ILE A 74 -3.39 -7.54 -0.29
C ILE A 74 -3.39 -7.55 -1.82
N ALA A 75 -2.25 -7.88 -2.42
CA ALA A 75 -2.11 -7.94 -3.87
C ALA A 75 -0.95 -8.87 -4.25
N ASP A 76 -0.89 -9.26 -5.52
CA ASP A 76 0.30 -9.90 -6.08
C ASP A 76 1.54 -8.99 -5.95
N LEU A 77 2.74 -9.57 -6.07
CA LEU A 77 3.96 -8.82 -5.81
C LEU A 77 4.12 -7.59 -6.73
N PRO A 78 3.87 -7.66 -8.06
CA PRO A 78 3.97 -6.49 -8.94
C PRO A 78 3.02 -5.35 -8.57
N ALA A 79 1.72 -5.63 -8.38
CA ALA A 79 0.74 -4.61 -8.03
C ALA A 79 1.02 -4.05 -6.63
N LEU A 80 1.45 -4.89 -5.69
CA LEU A 80 1.81 -4.47 -4.35
C LEU A 80 2.93 -3.43 -4.38
N ARG A 81 4.04 -3.69 -5.09
CA ARG A 81 5.16 -2.72 -5.22
C ARG A 81 4.72 -1.42 -5.86
N LYS A 82 3.86 -1.49 -6.88
CA LYS A 82 3.31 -0.31 -7.55
C LYS A 82 2.38 0.50 -6.64
N THR A 83 1.64 -0.15 -5.76
CA THR A 83 0.67 0.52 -4.90
C THR A 83 1.33 1.08 -3.64
N THR A 84 2.26 0.35 -3.03
CA THR A 84 2.82 0.68 -1.71
C THR A 84 4.10 1.52 -1.73
N GLY A 85 4.61 1.87 -2.91
CA GLY A 85 5.74 2.79 -3.04
C GLY A 85 7.13 2.15 -2.94
N PHE A 86 7.21 0.82 -3.06
CA PHE A 86 8.51 0.13 -3.12
C PHE A 86 9.02 -0.01 -4.57
N ALA A 87 10.32 -0.28 -4.70
CA ALA A 87 10.94 -0.67 -5.96
C ALA A 87 10.38 -2.01 -6.50
N SER A 88 10.60 -2.24 -7.80
CA SER A 88 10.17 -3.47 -8.47
C SER A 88 10.73 -4.73 -7.79
N HIS A 89 10.04 -5.86 -7.96
CA HIS A 89 10.52 -7.17 -7.53
C HIS A 89 11.88 -7.55 -8.14
N SER A 90 12.21 -6.97 -9.31
CA SER A 90 13.49 -7.18 -10.01
C SER A 90 14.59 -6.19 -9.61
N ALA A 91 14.32 -5.26 -8.69
CA ALA A 91 15.30 -4.29 -8.21
C ALA A 91 16.36 -4.96 -7.33
N ASP A 92 17.46 -4.24 -7.08
CA ASP A 92 18.50 -4.72 -6.18
C ASP A 92 18.01 -4.79 -4.72
N LEU A 93 17.28 -3.76 -4.25
CA LEU A 93 16.53 -3.79 -3.00
C LEU A 93 15.15 -4.41 -3.22
N PHE A 94 15.11 -5.72 -3.39
CA PHE A 94 13.92 -6.47 -3.83
C PHE A 94 12.89 -6.76 -2.74
N CYS A 95 13.26 -6.77 -1.45
CA CYS A 95 12.36 -7.22 -0.36
C CYS A 95 11.50 -6.09 0.22
N ASN A 96 10.26 -6.33 0.64
CA ASN A 96 9.43 -5.32 1.34
C ASN A 96 9.84 -5.16 2.82
N PHE A 97 10.42 -6.21 3.40
CA PHE A 97 10.65 -6.33 4.84
C PHE A 97 12.10 -6.02 5.24
N CYS A 98 13.05 -6.17 4.32
CA CYS A 98 14.46 -5.91 4.56
C CYS A 98 15.10 -5.11 3.42
N LEU A 99 16.34 -4.68 3.64
CA LEU A 99 17.22 -3.99 2.68
C LEU A 99 18.33 -4.91 2.14
N LEU A 100 18.06 -6.22 2.08
CA LEU A 100 19.00 -7.16 1.46
C LEU A 100 19.14 -6.84 -0.03
N HIS A 101 20.38 -6.87 -0.51
CA HIS A 101 20.68 -6.72 -1.93
C HIS A 101 20.41 -8.03 -2.66
N LYS A 102 20.09 -7.96 -3.96
CA LYS A 102 19.77 -9.15 -4.75
C LYS A 102 20.94 -10.13 -4.84
N ALA A 103 22.17 -9.61 -4.82
CA ALA A 103 23.38 -10.43 -4.75
C ALA A 103 23.44 -11.33 -3.50
N ASP A 104 22.77 -10.93 -2.42
CA ASP A 104 22.76 -11.60 -1.13
C ASP A 104 21.48 -12.40 -0.89
N GLU A 105 20.65 -12.65 -1.91
CA GLU A 105 19.35 -13.34 -1.77
C GLU A 105 19.44 -14.74 -1.16
N ASN A 106 20.62 -15.37 -1.20
CA ASN A 106 20.90 -16.67 -0.60
C ASN A 106 21.03 -16.63 0.94
N ILE A 107 21.10 -15.45 1.55
CA ILE A 107 21.10 -15.31 3.02
C ILE A 107 19.67 -15.55 3.52
N VAL A 108 19.36 -16.80 3.84
CA VAL A 108 18.03 -17.21 4.36
C VAL A 108 17.85 -16.98 5.86
N ASP A 109 18.95 -16.66 6.56
CA ASP A 109 18.94 -16.37 8.00
C ASP A 109 18.41 -14.96 8.25
N CYS A 110 17.14 -14.86 8.64
CA CYS A 110 16.43 -13.60 8.85
C CYS A 110 17.10 -12.67 9.87
N SER A 111 17.90 -13.22 10.81
CA SER A 111 18.60 -12.41 11.80
C SER A 111 19.69 -11.52 11.18
N LYS A 112 20.15 -11.86 9.97
CA LYS A 112 21.18 -11.12 9.22
C LYS A 112 20.60 -10.11 8.25
N TRP A 113 19.28 -10.05 8.12
CA TRP A 113 18.64 -9.17 7.15
C TRP A 113 18.68 -7.72 7.65
N PRO A 114 19.25 -6.79 6.87
CA PRO A 114 19.23 -5.39 7.25
C PRO A 114 17.78 -4.90 7.35
N PRO A 115 17.36 -4.32 8.47
CA PRO A 115 15.98 -3.90 8.66
C PRO A 115 15.63 -2.75 7.71
N ARG A 116 14.36 -2.67 7.30
CA ARG A 116 13.85 -1.47 6.62
C ARG A 116 13.87 -0.26 7.58
N PRO A 117 13.94 0.97 7.05
CA PRO A 117 13.84 2.18 7.85
C PRO A 117 12.52 2.22 8.63
N SER A 118 12.49 3.01 9.71
CA SER A 118 11.25 3.22 10.46
C SER A 118 10.17 3.82 9.56
N TRP A 119 8.91 3.71 9.94
CA TRP A 119 7.80 4.33 9.20
C TRP A 119 8.02 5.84 8.96
N LYS A 120 8.56 6.56 9.94
CA LYS A 120 8.90 7.99 9.80
C LYS A 120 10.00 8.23 8.78
N ASP A 121 11.04 7.39 8.80
CA ASP A 121 12.15 7.49 7.83
C ASP A 121 11.67 7.12 6.42
N HIS A 122 10.76 6.14 6.31
CA HIS A 122 10.14 5.79 5.03
C HIS A 122 9.36 6.96 4.44
N ILE A 123 8.53 7.64 5.25
CA ILE A 123 7.81 8.84 4.81
C ILE A 123 8.81 9.91 4.36
N LYS A 124 9.84 10.18 5.15
CA LYS A 124 10.87 11.17 4.80
C LYS A 124 11.56 10.87 3.47
N LEU A 125 11.96 9.61 3.24
CA LEU A 125 12.55 9.18 1.97
C LEU A 125 11.57 9.36 0.79
N ALA A 126 10.28 9.09 1.01
CA ALA A 126 9.26 9.26 -0.02
C ALA A 126 8.98 10.75 -0.32
N GLU A 127 9.03 11.62 0.68
CA GLU A 127 8.94 13.08 0.51
C GLU A 127 10.16 13.65 -0.22
N GLU A 128 11.36 13.18 0.12
CA GLU A 128 12.60 13.50 -0.60
C GLU A 128 12.48 13.09 -2.08
N TRP A 129 11.98 11.88 -2.35
CA TRP A 129 11.70 11.42 -3.71
C TRP A 129 10.70 12.34 -4.44
N LEU A 130 9.65 12.79 -3.75
CA LEU A 130 8.62 13.66 -4.32
C LEU A 130 9.17 15.05 -4.67
N ALA A 131 10.11 15.57 -3.87
CA ALA A 131 10.76 16.85 -4.08
C ALA A 131 11.75 16.85 -5.27
N LEU A 132 12.17 15.67 -5.76
CA LEU A 132 13.10 15.59 -6.89
C LEU A 132 12.45 16.10 -8.19
N PRO A 133 13.15 16.97 -8.96
CA PRO A 133 12.56 17.69 -10.09
C PRO A 133 12.48 16.85 -11.37
N THR A 134 13.34 15.85 -11.55
CA THR A 134 13.43 15.08 -12.79
C THR A 134 13.05 13.62 -12.59
N LEU A 135 12.47 13.01 -13.63
CA LEU A 135 12.15 11.58 -13.63
C LEU A 135 13.41 10.71 -13.47
N ASN A 136 14.55 11.14 -14.01
CA ASN A 136 15.81 10.40 -13.87
C ASN A 136 16.31 10.42 -12.43
N ALA A 137 16.33 11.60 -11.78
CA ALA A 137 16.70 11.69 -10.37
C ALA A 137 15.80 10.81 -9.49
N ARG A 138 14.49 10.78 -9.76
CA ARG A 138 13.54 9.89 -9.08
C ARG A 138 13.84 8.41 -9.28
N LYS A 139 14.19 8.01 -10.50
CA LYS A 139 14.59 6.61 -10.80
C LYS A 139 15.86 6.23 -10.05
N ASP A 140 16.88 7.10 -10.07
CA ASP A 140 18.15 6.86 -9.39
C ASP A 140 17.96 6.80 -7.87
N PHE A 141 17.13 7.68 -7.31
CA PHE A 141 16.77 7.66 -5.89
C PHE A 141 16.06 6.37 -5.50
N THR A 142 15.05 5.94 -6.27
CA THR A 142 14.37 4.66 -6.02
C THR A 142 15.31 3.47 -6.17
N LYS A 143 16.28 3.52 -7.09
CA LYS A 143 17.28 2.46 -7.23
C LYS A 143 18.18 2.38 -5.99
N ALA A 144 18.58 3.52 -5.43
CA ALA A 144 19.45 3.59 -4.26
C ALA A 144 18.74 3.25 -2.94
N THR A 145 17.48 3.68 -2.77
CA THR A 145 16.75 3.57 -1.49
C THR A 145 15.67 2.48 -1.48
N GLY A 146 15.22 2.06 -2.66
CA GLY A 146 14.08 1.14 -2.81
C GLY A 146 12.71 1.78 -2.56
N VAL A 147 12.64 3.11 -2.38
CA VAL A 147 11.43 3.85 -1.98
C VAL A 147 11.04 4.91 -3.01
N ARG A 148 9.73 5.20 -3.08
CA ARG A 148 9.13 6.31 -3.84
C ARG A 148 7.78 6.70 -3.23
N TRP A 149 7.29 7.87 -3.63
CA TRP A 149 5.98 8.35 -3.20
C TRP A 149 4.81 7.49 -3.72
N THR A 150 3.82 7.31 -2.86
CA THR A 150 2.48 6.80 -3.17
C THR A 150 1.45 7.65 -2.42
N GLU A 151 0.25 7.85 -2.99
CA GLU A 151 -0.82 8.62 -2.34
C GLU A 151 -1.22 8.02 -0.99
N LEU A 152 -1.04 6.72 -0.77
CA LEU A 152 -1.35 6.07 0.51
C LEU A 152 -0.55 6.62 1.69
N LEU A 153 0.63 7.20 1.45
CA LEU A 153 1.45 7.81 2.50
C LEU A 153 0.83 9.08 3.09
N ARG A 154 -0.21 9.63 2.44
CA ARG A 154 -1.02 10.71 3.02
C ARG A 154 -1.84 10.23 4.22
N LEU A 155 -2.17 8.94 4.29
CA LEU A 155 -2.93 8.37 5.39
C LEU A 155 -2.06 8.35 6.65
N PRO A 156 -2.41 9.12 7.71
CA PRO A 156 -1.53 9.35 8.86
C PRO A 156 -1.41 8.15 9.78
N TYR A 157 -2.07 7.04 9.46
CA TYR A 157 -2.03 5.79 10.21
C TYR A 157 -1.40 4.66 9.40
N TRP A 158 -1.10 4.86 8.11
CA TRP A 158 -0.77 3.77 7.21
C TRP A 158 0.75 3.57 7.10
N ASP A 159 1.21 2.38 7.52
CA ASP A 159 2.61 1.98 7.48
C ASP A 159 2.85 0.96 6.35
N PRO A 160 3.53 1.34 5.25
CA PRO A 160 3.82 0.44 4.12
C PRO A 160 4.68 -0.76 4.52
N THR A 161 5.45 -0.68 5.60
CA THR A 161 6.33 -1.76 6.05
C THR A 161 5.58 -2.85 6.81
N ARG A 162 4.38 -2.55 7.31
CA ARG A 162 3.57 -3.44 8.15
C ARG A 162 2.22 -3.79 7.53
N TYR A 163 1.64 -2.91 6.73
CA TYR A 163 0.29 -3.05 6.18
C TYR A 163 0.30 -3.42 4.70
N THR A 164 1.25 -4.27 4.34
CA THR A 164 1.50 -4.76 2.99
C THR A 164 1.59 -6.27 3.05
N LEU A 165 0.62 -6.96 2.46
CA LEU A 165 0.54 -8.42 2.43
C LEU A 165 0.63 -8.90 0.98
N VAL A 166 1.56 -9.81 0.71
CA VAL A 166 1.65 -10.46 -0.60
C VAL A 166 0.59 -11.54 -0.65
N ASP A 167 -0.27 -11.49 -1.68
CA ASP A 167 -1.27 -12.52 -1.91
C ASP A 167 -0.57 -13.86 -2.25
N SER A 168 -0.72 -14.82 -1.34
CA SER A 168 -0.11 -16.15 -1.47
C SER A 168 -0.74 -16.99 -2.58
N MET A 169 -1.93 -16.64 -3.09
CA MET A 169 -2.52 -17.42 -4.19
C MET A 169 -1.61 -17.44 -5.41
N HIS A 170 -1.02 -16.29 -5.75
CA HIS A 170 -0.15 -16.15 -6.91
C HIS A 170 1.25 -16.75 -6.66
N ASN A 171 1.76 -16.66 -5.43
CA ASN A 171 3.07 -17.24 -5.09
C ASN A 171 3.06 -18.77 -4.94
N LEU A 172 1.94 -19.37 -4.52
CA LEU A 172 1.87 -20.82 -4.23
C LEU A 172 1.20 -21.64 -5.33
N PHE A 173 0.21 -21.10 -6.03
CA PHE A 173 -0.58 -21.87 -6.99
C PHE A 173 -0.27 -21.56 -8.46
N LEU A 174 0.38 -20.43 -8.75
CA LEU A 174 0.62 -19.99 -10.14
C LEU A 174 2.10 -19.85 -10.52
N GLY A 175 3.03 -20.06 -9.58
CA GLY A 175 4.46 -20.33 -9.80
C GLY A 175 5.17 -19.41 -10.78
#